data_AF-A0A0U5GYR4-F1
#
_entry.id   AF-A0A0U5GYR4-F1
#
_cell.length_a   1.000
_cell.length_b   1.000
_cell.length_c   1.000
_cell.angle_alpha   90.00
_cell.angle_beta   90.00
_cell.angle_gamma   90.00
#
_symmetry.space_group_name_H-M   'P 1'
#
loop_
_entity.id
_entity.type
_entity.pdbx_description
1 polymer ?
#
loop_
_entity_poly.entity_id
_entity_poly.type
_entity_poly.pdbx_seq_one_letter_code
_entity_poly.pdbx_strand_id
1 'polypeptide(L)'
;MTYQPMSDRLLIQSSLTTLWETEAAQGPHPWKPMSNIIILDQDLSNFDVMVSGPYCSMSLPVEELNCTSVVYGSILGNPKKSLLLGELERGSRLRFCVQELSLKQNEGSRDRDEDAAEQWPIHLDGWWVSDNHQPVSLRWTDVKRGDDLYEDTLLDALREVHSCVIQGANKCGERSNSTIEGVVILNSYCDTSLMKTAITEAVGNHVEIFGATSGGDLTYVARLGARYALKKRDRAVQDVKYACEQADRDREAELRHLIHGEL
;
A
#
# COMPACT_ATOMS: atom_id res chain seq x y z
N MET A 1 7.53 -28.98 5.82
CA MET A 1 7.73 -27.75 6.60
C MET A 1 6.95 -26.66 5.89
N THR A 2 5.70 -26.47 6.29
CA THR A 2 4.77 -25.51 5.67
C THR A 2 5.09 -24.12 6.20
N TYR A 3 5.63 -23.28 5.32
CA TYR A 3 5.81 -21.84 5.56
C TYR A 3 4.43 -21.25 5.92
N GLN A 4 4.29 -20.58 7.07
CA GLN A 4 3.04 -19.91 7.48
C GLN A 4 3.14 -18.42 7.10
N PRO A 5 2.59 -17.99 5.95
CA PRO A 5 2.76 -16.61 5.47
C PRO A 5 1.91 -15.59 6.23
N MET A 6 0.90 -16.06 7.00
CA MET A 6 -0.05 -15.21 7.69
C MET A 6 0.53 -14.52 8.94
N SER A 7 1.49 -15.13 9.66
CA SER A 7 2.07 -14.50 10.86
C SER A 7 2.94 -13.29 10.52
N ASP A 8 3.67 -13.38 9.41
CA ASP A 8 4.60 -12.33 8.99
C ASP A 8 3.85 -11.11 8.44
N ARG A 9 2.73 -11.33 7.72
CA ARG A 9 1.85 -10.24 7.26
C ARG A 9 1.27 -9.43 8.42
N LEU A 10 0.76 -10.08 9.47
CA LEU A 10 0.21 -9.40 10.65
C LEU A 10 1.29 -8.65 11.46
N LEU A 11 2.51 -9.19 11.51
CA LEU A 11 3.66 -8.52 12.14
C LEU A 11 4.08 -7.27 11.36
N ILE A 12 4.11 -7.33 10.03
CA ILE A 12 4.42 -6.17 9.17
C ILE A 12 3.32 -5.12 9.28
N GLN A 13 2.04 -5.52 9.29
CA GLN A 13 0.89 -4.62 9.44
C GLN A 13 0.88 -3.88 10.77
N SER A 14 0.97 -4.61 11.89
CA SER A 14 1.07 -3.99 13.22
C SER A 14 2.30 -3.09 13.33
N SER A 15 3.41 -3.46 12.69
CA SER A 15 4.62 -2.64 12.65
C SER A 15 4.45 -1.38 11.80
N LEU A 16 3.77 -1.44 10.65
CA LEU A 16 3.53 -0.29 9.76
C LEU A 16 2.54 0.72 10.35
N THR A 17 1.45 0.25 10.95
CA THR A 17 0.53 1.09 11.73
C THR A 17 1.28 1.80 12.87
N THR A 18 2.05 1.04 13.68
CA THR A 18 2.85 1.61 14.79
C THR A 18 3.95 2.55 14.30
N LEU A 19 4.54 2.25 13.14
CA LEU A 19 5.54 3.08 12.47
C LEU A 19 4.95 4.41 12.03
N TRP A 20 3.79 4.35 11.42
CA TRP A 20 3.10 5.53 10.93
C TRP A 20 2.64 6.42 12.07
N GLU A 21 2.06 5.86 13.13
CA GLU A 21 1.74 6.60 14.36
C GLU A 21 2.99 7.25 14.98
N THR A 22 4.15 6.60 14.87
CA THR A 22 5.43 7.14 15.34
C THR A 22 5.95 8.29 14.47
N GLU A 23 5.82 8.20 13.14
CA GLU A 23 6.23 9.23 12.20
C GLU A 23 5.29 10.44 12.23
N ALA A 24 3.97 10.22 12.27
CA ALA A 24 2.97 11.29 12.42
C ALA A 24 3.21 12.12 13.70
N ALA A 25 3.69 11.48 14.77
CA ALA A 25 4.03 12.16 16.01
C ALA A 25 5.32 13.02 15.95
N GLN A 26 6.16 12.87 14.93
CA GLN A 26 7.50 13.49 14.87
C GLN A 26 7.82 14.24 13.57
N GLY A 27 7.07 14.01 12.49
CA GLY A 27 7.22 14.71 11.22
C GLY A 27 6.37 15.98 11.10
N PRO A 28 6.58 16.80 10.06
CA PRO A 28 5.76 17.98 9.77
C PRO A 28 4.37 17.63 9.20
N HIS A 29 3.94 16.36 9.28
CA HIS A 29 2.66 15.93 8.73
C HIS A 29 1.51 16.43 9.61
N PRO A 30 0.39 16.88 9.02
CA PRO A 30 -0.69 17.55 9.76
C PRO A 30 -1.57 16.59 10.59
N TRP A 31 -1.36 15.27 10.48
CA TRP A 31 -2.22 14.27 11.09
C TRP A 31 -1.86 14.00 12.54
N LYS A 32 -2.89 13.88 13.38
CA LYS A 32 -2.73 13.71 14.82
C LYS A 32 -2.53 12.22 15.16
N PRO A 33 -1.99 11.91 16.35
CA PRO A 33 -2.14 10.58 16.91
C PRO A 33 -3.62 10.18 16.93
N MET A 34 -3.93 8.94 16.51
CA MET A 34 -5.29 8.38 16.38
C MET A 34 -6.14 8.86 15.18
N SER A 35 -5.56 9.53 14.20
CA SER A 35 -6.19 9.74 12.89
C SER A 35 -6.55 8.40 12.22
N ASN A 36 -7.70 8.33 11.55
CA ASN A 36 -8.01 7.21 10.66
C ASN A 36 -7.27 7.41 9.34
N ILE A 37 -6.39 6.47 9.00
CA ILE A 37 -5.52 6.55 7.83
C ILE A 37 -5.64 5.24 7.06
N ILE A 38 -5.86 5.34 5.75
CA ILE A 38 -5.80 4.20 4.85
C ILE A 38 -4.36 4.05 4.35
N ILE A 39 -3.85 2.83 4.35
CA ILE A 39 -2.56 2.48 3.77
C ILE A 39 -2.85 1.53 2.60
N LEU A 40 -2.42 1.91 1.41
CA LEU A 40 -2.50 1.11 0.19
C LEU A 40 -1.09 0.65 -0.14
N ASP A 41 -0.81 -0.64 -0.03
CA ASP A 41 0.49 -1.22 -0.44
C ASP A 41 0.31 -1.96 -1.76
N GLN A 42 0.88 -1.40 -2.84
CA GLN A 42 0.79 -1.99 -4.16
C GLN A 42 2.17 -2.44 -4.65
N ASP A 43 2.30 -3.74 -4.85
CA ASP A 43 3.41 -4.29 -5.61
C ASP A 43 2.94 -4.78 -6.99
N LEU A 44 3.86 -5.41 -7.75
CA LEU A 44 3.54 -5.92 -9.07
C LEU A 44 2.43 -6.99 -9.06
N SER A 45 2.37 -7.79 -8.00
CA SER A 45 1.57 -9.01 -7.82
C SER A 45 0.58 -8.99 -6.66
N ASN A 46 0.73 -8.10 -5.69
CA ASN A 46 -0.11 -7.99 -4.50
C ASN A 46 -0.63 -6.57 -4.36
N PHE A 47 -1.80 -6.48 -3.73
CA PHE A 47 -2.38 -5.24 -3.28
C PHE A 47 -3.03 -5.47 -1.92
N ASP A 48 -2.59 -4.70 -0.94
CA ASP A 48 -3.10 -4.76 0.42
C ASP A 48 -3.68 -3.39 0.79
N VAL A 49 -4.93 -3.40 1.25
CA VAL A 49 -5.57 -2.24 1.88
C VAL A 49 -5.56 -2.44 3.38
N MET A 50 -5.01 -1.48 4.12
CA MET A 50 -4.95 -1.49 5.58
C MET A 50 -5.55 -0.22 6.14
N VAL A 51 -6.15 -0.30 7.33
CA VAL A 51 -6.58 0.87 8.09
C VAL A 51 -5.78 0.96 9.38
N SER A 52 -5.22 2.15 9.61
CA SER A 52 -4.67 2.55 10.90
C SER A 52 -5.66 3.49 11.57
N GLY A 53 -6.13 3.15 12.76
CA GLY A 53 -7.05 4.00 13.51
C GLY A 53 -7.69 3.27 14.69
N PRO A 54 -8.30 4.00 15.63
CA PRO A 54 -8.87 3.40 16.84
C PRO A 54 -10.19 2.64 16.60
N TYR A 55 -10.85 2.84 15.46
CA TYR A 55 -12.20 2.32 15.21
C TYR A 55 -12.26 1.11 14.28
N CYS A 56 -11.25 0.92 13.43
CA CYS A 56 -11.20 -0.19 12.49
C CYS A 56 -9.76 -0.66 12.33
N SER A 57 -9.53 -1.95 12.59
CA SER A 57 -8.34 -2.65 12.17
C SER A 57 -8.79 -3.68 11.15
N MET A 58 -8.57 -3.36 9.88
CA MET A 58 -8.93 -4.20 8.75
C MET A 58 -7.73 -4.28 7.83
N SER A 59 -7.48 -5.49 7.33
CA SER A 59 -6.62 -5.72 6.19
C SER A 59 -7.41 -6.52 5.17
N LEU A 60 -7.54 -5.95 3.97
CA LEU A 60 -8.15 -6.61 2.84
C LEU A 60 -7.03 -6.88 1.81
N PRO A 61 -6.59 -8.15 1.67
CA PRO A 61 -5.90 -8.52 0.44
C PRO A 61 -6.96 -8.45 -0.66
N VAL A 62 -6.75 -7.56 -1.63
CA VAL A 62 -7.65 -7.51 -2.78
C VAL A 62 -6.92 -8.17 -3.93
N GLU A 63 -7.32 -9.41 -4.18
CA GLU A 63 -6.94 -10.10 -5.41
C GLU A 63 -7.37 -9.22 -6.58
N GLU A 64 -6.56 -9.17 -7.64
CA GLU A 64 -6.88 -8.40 -8.86
C GLU A 64 -6.77 -6.86 -8.77
N LEU A 65 -6.14 -6.30 -7.72
CA LEU A 65 -5.80 -4.85 -7.63
C LEU A 65 -4.30 -4.54 -7.69
N ASN A 66 -3.50 -5.49 -8.18
CA ASN A 66 -2.07 -5.26 -8.40
C ASN A 66 -1.81 -4.59 -9.77
N CYS A 67 -0.58 -4.14 -10.01
CA CYS A 67 -0.21 -3.51 -11.29
C CYS A 67 -0.42 -4.42 -12.51
N THR A 68 -0.35 -5.74 -12.35
CA THR A 68 -0.63 -6.66 -13.47
C THR A 68 -2.11 -6.74 -13.83
N SER A 69 -3.02 -6.32 -12.94
CA SER A 69 -4.46 -6.49 -13.13
C SER A 69 -5.03 -5.51 -14.16
N VAL A 70 -4.54 -4.26 -14.17
CA VAL A 70 -4.83 -3.27 -15.23
C VAL A 70 -4.42 -3.81 -16.61
N VAL A 71 -3.26 -4.45 -16.68
CA VAL A 71 -2.75 -5.08 -17.91
C VAL A 71 -3.61 -6.27 -18.32
N TYR A 72 -3.98 -7.12 -17.37
CA TYR A 72 -4.86 -8.25 -17.64
C TYR A 72 -6.22 -7.79 -18.18
N GLY A 73 -6.83 -6.77 -17.57
CA GLY A 73 -8.07 -6.17 -18.06
C GLY A 73 -7.95 -5.71 -19.52
N SER A 74 -6.84 -5.04 -19.84
CA SER A 74 -6.52 -4.60 -21.21
C SER A 74 -6.35 -5.78 -22.18
N ILE A 75 -5.66 -6.85 -21.76
CA ILE A 75 -5.47 -8.08 -22.56
C ILE A 75 -6.81 -8.77 -22.82
N LEU A 76 -7.67 -8.88 -21.82
CA LEU A 76 -8.98 -9.54 -21.93
C LEU A 76 -9.90 -8.82 -22.93
N GLY A 77 -9.75 -7.50 -23.09
CA GLY A 77 -10.44 -6.72 -24.11
C GLY A 77 -9.88 -6.88 -25.54
N ASN A 78 -8.63 -7.34 -25.68
CA ASN A 78 -7.93 -7.37 -26.95
C ASN A 78 -8.49 -8.45 -27.92
N PRO A 79 -8.63 -8.16 -29.22
CA PRO A 79 -9.03 -9.17 -30.22
C PRO A 79 -8.11 -10.39 -30.28
N LYS A 80 -6.83 -10.24 -29.93
CA LYS A 80 -5.82 -11.29 -29.86
C LYS A 80 -5.66 -11.89 -28.46
N LYS A 81 -6.64 -11.75 -27.56
CA LYS A 81 -6.55 -12.26 -26.18
C LYS A 81 -6.13 -13.73 -26.08
N SER A 82 -6.60 -14.60 -26.97
CA SER A 82 -6.24 -16.03 -26.95
C SER A 82 -4.75 -16.27 -27.22
N LEU A 83 -4.17 -15.49 -28.14
CA LEU A 83 -2.73 -15.51 -28.40
C LEU A 83 -1.96 -15.00 -27.18
N LEU A 84 -2.37 -13.85 -26.63
CA LEU A 84 -1.70 -13.20 -25.51
C LEU A 84 -1.74 -14.06 -24.24
N LEU A 85 -2.90 -14.66 -23.93
CA LEU A 85 -3.06 -15.58 -22.81
C LEU A 85 -2.21 -16.85 -23.01
N GLY A 86 -2.16 -17.40 -24.23
CA GLY A 86 -1.33 -18.57 -24.53
C GLY A 86 0.18 -18.31 -24.36
N GLU A 87 0.65 -17.09 -24.61
CA GLU A 87 2.05 -16.71 -24.33
C GLU A 87 2.32 -16.56 -22.82
N LEU A 88 1.36 -16.04 -22.05
CA LEU A 88 1.46 -15.98 -20.59
C LEU A 88 1.52 -17.38 -19.97
N GLU A 89 0.68 -18.30 -20.46
CA GLU A 89 0.69 -19.71 -20.06
C GLU A 89 2.05 -20.40 -20.35
N ARG A 90 2.76 -19.93 -21.38
CA ARG A 90 4.12 -20.41 -21.73
C ARG A 90 5.24 -19.77 -20.91
N GLY A 91 4.92 -18.83 -20.01
CA GLY A 91 5.88 -18.18 -19.11
C GLY A 91 6.38 -16.81 -19.57
N SER A 92 5.70 -16.18 -20.53
CA SER A 92 5.96 -14.78 -20.88
C SER A 92 5.76 -13.88 -19.67
N ARG A 93 6.66 -12.90 -19.47
CA ARG A 93 6.66 -12.09 -18.24
C ARG A 93 5.80 -10.84 -18.39
N LEU A 94 4.73 -10.73 -17.61
CA LEU A 94 3.81 -9.57 -17.60
C LEU A 94 4.50 -8.23 -17.39
N ARG A 95 5.62 -8.19 -16.66
CA ARG A 95 6.34 -6.95 -16.36
C ARG A 95 6.66 -6.10 -17.60
N PHE A 96 6.94 -6.73 -18.75
CA PHE A 96 7.23 -6.02 -19.99
C PHE A 96 5.97 -5.35 -20.54
N CYS A 97 4.82 -6.06 -20.52
CA CYS A 97 3.54 -5.49 -20.88
C CYS A 97 3.13 -4.35 -19.94
N VAL A 98 3.32 -4.50 -18.62
CA VAL A 98 3.05 -3.45 -17.62
C VAL A 98 3.84 -2.19 -17.92
N GLN A 99 5.14 -2.32 -18.19
CA GLN A 99 6.00 -1.18 -18.48
C GLN A 99 5.57 -0.46 -19.76
N GLU A 100 5.33 -1.19 -20.84
CA GLU A 100 4.89 -0.61 -22.12
C GLU A 100 3.52 0.07 -22.02
N LEU A 101 2.56 -0.58 -21.36
CA LEU A 101 1.23 -0.01 -21.12
C LEU A 101 1.29 1.26 -20.27
N SER A 102 2.06 1.23 -19.19
CA SER A 102 2.25 2.41 -18.33
C SER A 102 2.91 3.56 -19.08
N LEU A 103 3.90 3.29 -19.95
CA LEU A 103 4.49 4.32 -20.81
C LEU A 103 3.45 4.94 -21.74
N LYS A 104 2.62 4.11 -22.39
CA LYS A 104 1.57 4.57 -23.31
C LYS A 104 0.44 5.33 -22.62
N GLN A 105 0.00 4.89 -21.44
CA GLN A 105 -0.99 5.62 -20.64
C GLN A 105 -0.47 7.00 -20.24
N ASN A 106 0.81 7.11 -19.87
CA ASN A 106 1.45 8.39 -19.57
C ASN A 106 1.55 9.30 -20.81
N GLU A 107 1.84 8.74 -21.99
CA GLU A 107 1.84 9.47 -23.27
C GLU A 107 0.43 9.96 -23.66
N GLY A 108 -0.58 9.09 -23.60
CA GLY A 108 -1.96 9.39 -23.96
C GLY A 108 -2.69 10.32 -22.97
N SER A 109 -2.28 10.35 -21.70
CA SER A 109 -2.84 11.27 -20.70
C SER A 109 -2.62 12.75 -21.03
N ARG A 110 -1.63 13.07 -21.88
CA ARG A 110 -1.30 14.44 -22.30
C ARG A 110 -2.19 14.97 -23.42
N ASP A 111 -2.75 14.08 -24.22
CA ASP A 111 -3.62 14.39 -25.37
C ASP A 111 -4.93 13.58 -25.24
N ARG A 112 -5.76 13.89 -24.23
CA ARG A 112 -7.13 13.34 -24.09
C ARG A 112 -8.10 13.88 -25.14
N ASP A 113 -7.64 14.11 -26.35
CA ASP A 113 -8.55 14.17 -27.49
C ASP A 113 -8.97 12.71 -27.75
N GLU A 114 -10.25 12.41 -27.53
CA GLU A 114 -10.87 11.09 -27.69
C GLU A 114 -10.63 10.45 -29.08
N ASP A 115 -10.04 11.21 -30.01
CA ASP A 115 -9.78 10.87 -31.40
C ASP A 115 -8.29 10.56 -31.74
N ALA A 116 -7.33 10.74 -30.82
CA ALA A 116 -5.91 10.84 -31.21
C ALA A 116 -5.23 9.52 -31.65
N ALA A 117 -5.73 8.34 -31.27
CA ALA A 117 -5.38 7.07 -31.90
C ALA A 117 -6.34 5.96 -31.47
N GLU A 118 -7.15 5.44 -32.39
CA GLU A 118 -8.04 4.31 -32.13
C GLU A 118 -7.27 3.04 -31.72
N GLN A 119 -5.99 2.93 -32.08
CA GLN A 119 -5.11 1.80 -31.79
C GLN A 119 -3.68 2.22 -31.44
N TRP A 120 -3.14 1.64 -30.37
CA TRP A 120 -1.77 1.80 -29.88
C TRP A 120 -0.98 0.51 -30.10
N PRO A 121 0.07 0.51 -30.95
CA PRO A 121 0.95 -0.64 -31.04
C PRO A 121 1.68 -0.85 -29.70
N ILE A 122 1.66 -2.10 -29.19
CA ILE A 122 2.50 -2.50 -28.06
C ILE A 122 3.76 -3.17 -28.60
N HIS A 123 4.92 -2.70 -28.15
CA HIS A 123 6.20 -3.32 -28.48
C HIS A 123 6.51 -4.43 -27.48
N LEU A 124 6.26 -5.67 -27.89
CA LEU A 124 6.45 -6.88 -27.05
C LEU A 124 7.78 -7.59 -27.36
N ASP A 125 8.84 -6.83 -27.66
CA ASP A 125 10.15 -7.38 -27.99
C ASP A 125 10.73 -8.16 -26.79
N GLY A 126 11.09 -9.43 -27.02
CA GLY A 126 11.59 -10.31 -25.96
C GLY A 126 10.54 -10.77 -24.94
N TRP A 127 9.26 -10.47 -25.16
CA TRP A 127 8.16 -11.00 -24.35
C TRP A 127 7.72 -12.38 -24.83
N TRP A 128 7.65 -12.59 -26.14
CA TRP A 128 7.22 -13.83 -26.77
C TRP A 128 8.10 -15.02 -26.34
N VAL A 129 7.44 -16.13 -25.98
CA VAL A 129 8.09 -17.43 -25.77
C VAL A 129 8.05 -18.25 -27.06
N SER A 130 7.00 -18.10 -27.86
CA SER A 130 6.93 -18.74 -29.18
C SER A 130 7.61 -17.91 -30.27
N ASP A 131 8.03 -18.58 -31.35
CA ASP A 131 8.60 -17.93 -32.54
C ASP A 131 7.56 -17.12 -33.35
N ASN A 132 6.29 -17.13 -32.93
CA ASN A 132 5.20 -16.46 -33.63
C ASN A 132 5.04 -15.01 -33.13
N HIS A 133 5.97 -14.15 -33.52
CA HIS A 133 5.89 -12.73 -33.23
C HIS A 133 4.81 -12.07 -34.09
N GLN A 134 3.69 -11.71 -33.47
CA GLN A 134 2.64 -10.96 -34.16
C GLN A 134 2.54 -9.54 -33.60
N PRO A 135 2.31 -8.52 -34.44
CA PRO A 135 2.04 -7.18 -33.94
C PRO A 135 0.77 -7.21 -33.08
N VAL A 136 0.85 -6.59 -31.90
CA VAL A 136 -0.27 -6.43 -30.99
C VAL A 136 -0.53 -4.94 -30.87
N SER A 137 -1.79 -4.56 -31.06
CA SER A 137 -2.25 -3.20 -30.79
C SER A 137 -3.38 -3.25 -29.76
N LEU A 138 -3.45 -2.23 -28.91
CA LEU A 138 -4.55 -2.02 -27.98
C LEU A 138 -5.40 -0.88 -28.47
N ARG A 139 -6.72 -1.02 -28.40
CA ARG A 139 -7.59 0.13 -28.56
C ARG A 139 -7.69 0.87 -27.24
N TRP A 140 -7.92 2.18 -27.31
CA TRP A 140 -8.20 2.96 -26.11
C TRP A 140 -9.38 2.38 -25.30
N THR A 141 -10.40 1.86 -25.99
CA THR A 141 -11.55 1.20 -25.34
C THR A 141 -11.20 -0.09 -24.61
N ASP A 142 -10.11 -0.77 -24.99
CA ASP A 142 -9.64 -1.96 -24.29
C ASP A 142 -8.85 -1.56 -23.03
N VAL A 143 -8.03 -0.51 -23.12
CA VAL A 143 -7.31 0.07 -21.97
C VAL A 143 -8.29 0.65 -20.95
N LYS A 144 -9.21 1.51 -21.41
CA LYS A 144 -10.24 2.11 -20.56
C LYS A 144 -11.06 1.06 -19.82
N ARG A 145 -11.41 -0.06 -20.46
CA ARG A 145 -12.11 -1.16 -19.77
C ARG A 145 -11.30 -1.76 -18.62
N GLY A 146 -9.98 -1.91 -18.81
CA GLY A 146 -9.08 -2.38 -17.75
C GLY A 146 -8.98 -1.37 -16.62
N ASP A 147 -8.89 -0.09 -16.95
CA ASP A 147 -8.86 1.02 -15.99
C ASP A 147 -10.18 1.10 -15.19
N ASP A 148 -11.33 1.07 -15.88
CA ASP A 148 -12.66 1.11 -15.27
C ASP A 148 -12.86 -0.07 -14.29
N LEU A 149 -12.48 -1.30 -14.70
CA LEU A 149 -12.60 -2.48 -13.84
C LEU A 149 -11.71 -2.39 -12.59
N TYR A 150 -10.49 -1.89 -12.75
CA TYR A 150 -9.56 -1.68 -11.65
C TYR A 150 -10.09 -0.62 -10.68
N GLU A 151 -10.56 0.50 -11.22
CA GLU A 151 -11.10 1.62 -10.43
C GLU A 151 -12.35 1.20 -9.66
N ASP A 152 -13.31 0.53 -10.30
CA ASP A 152 -14.52 0.00 -9.67
C ASP A 152 -14.19 -0.95 -8.51
N THR A 153 -13.26 -1.89 -8.73
CA THR A 153 -12.85 -2.87 -7.71
C THR A 153 -12.16 -2.19 -6.52
N LEU A 154 -11.29 -1.19 -6.79
CA LEU A 154 -10.63 -0.42 -5.74
C LEU A 154 -11.62 0.45 -4.96
N LEU A 155 -12.55 1.08 -5.66
CA LEU A 155 -13.61 1.91 -5.09
C LEU A 155 -14.48 1.10 -4.12
N ASP A 156 -14.86 -0.12 -4.47
CA ASP A 156 -15.62 -1.01 -3.59
C ASP A 156 -14.84 -1.41 -2.34
N ALA A 157 -13.55 -1.76 -2.49
CA ALA A 157 -12.68 -2.06 -1.35
C ALA A 157 -12.52 -0.84 -0.41
N LEU A 158 -12.35 0.35 -0.96
CA LEU A 158 -12.26 1.59 -0.19
C LEU A 158 -13.57 1.94 0.52
N ARG A 159 -14.72 1.68 -0.11
CA ARG A 159 -16.05 1.86 0.50
C ARG A 159 -16.26 0.89 1.67
N GLU A 160 -15.81 -0.35 1.55
CA GLU A 160 -15.86 -1.33 2.65
C GLU A 160 -15.03 -0.85 3.85
N VAL A 161 -13.81 -0.38 3.59
CA VAL A 161 -12.93 0.20 4.60
C VAL A 161 -13.55 1.43 5.27
N HIS A 162 -14.08 2.36 4.48
CA HIS A 162 -14.72 3.56 5.00
C HIS A 162 -15.94 3.21 5.87
N SER A 163 -16.75 2.23 5.44
CA SER A 163 -17.87 1.71 6.22
C SER A 163 -17.41 1.10 7.55
N CYS A 164 -16.31 0.36 7.56
CA CYS A 164 -15.73 -0.20 8.79
C CYS A 164 -15.37 0.89 9.80
N VAL A 165 -14.70 1.97 9.36
CA VAL A 165 -14.34 3.11 10.22
C VAL A 165 -15.58 3.77 10.81
N ILE A 166 -16.59 4.07 9.99
CA ILE A 166 -17.85 4.69 10.44
C ILE A 166 -18.57 3.80 11.46
N GLN A 167 -18.66 2.49 11.19
CA GLN A 167 -19.33 1.55 12.09
C GLN A 167 -18.60 1.41 13.42
N GLY A 168 -17.27 1.37 13.41
CA GLY A 168 -16.45 1.34 14.62
C GLY A 168 -16.66 2.58 15.48
N ALA A 169 -16.61 3.77 14.87
CA ALA A 169 -16.83 5.04 15.56
C ALA A 169 -18.23 5.12 16.18
N ASN A 170 -19.26 4.64 15.46
CA ASN A 170 -20.62 4.58 15.97
C ASN A 170 -20.77 3.64 17.17
N LYS A 171 -20.08 2.48 17.17
CA LYS A 171 -20.07 1.55 18.31
C LYS A 171 -19.41 2.16 19.55
N CYS A 172 -18.40 3.01 19.37
CA CYS A 172 -17.69 3.71 20.43
C CYS A 172 -18.38 5.01 20.89
N GLY A 173 -19.47 5.43 20.24
CA GLY A 173 -20.20 6.66 20.57
C GLY A 173 -19.52 7.96 20.10
N GLU A 174 -18.47 7.87 19.28
CA GLU A 174 -17.63 9.00 18.87
C GLU A 174 -17.90 9.41 17.42
N ARG A 175 -19.07 10.04 17.18
CA ARG A 175 -19.48 10.45 15.82
C ARG A 175 -18.51 11.42 15.13
N SER A 176 -17.80 12.25 15.89
CA SER A 176 -16.89 13.28 15.37
C SER A 176 -15.55 12.77 14.83
N ASN A 177 -15.16 11.53 15.14
CA ASN A 177 -13.88 10.94 14.74
C ASN A 177 -14.03 9.83 13.68
N SER A 178 -15.14 9.81 12.94
CA SER A 178 -15.42 8.79 11.92
C SER A 178 -14.79 9.08 10.54
N THR A 179 -14.12 10.23 10.38
CA THR A 179 -13.53 10.64 9.10
C THR A 179 -12.16 10.03 8.89
N ILE A 180 -11.88 9.66 7.64
CA ILE A 180 -10.53 9.32 7.19
C ILE A 180 -9.79 10.63 6.91
N GLU A 181 -8.64 10.82 7.55
CA GLU A 181 -7.87 12.06 7.44
C GLU A 181 -6.77 11.97 6.37
N GLY A 182 -6.37 10.74 6.03
CA GLY A 182 -5.23 10.50 5.16
C GLY A 182 -5.28 9.18 4.41
N VAL A 183 -4.66 9.17 3.23
CA VAL A 183 -4.27 7.94 2.52
C VAL A 183 -2.78 7.93 2.27
N VAL A 184 -2.13 6.81 2.54
CA VAL A 184 -0.72 6.56 2.24
C VAL A 184 -0.65 5.50 1.16
N ILE A 185 -0.05 5.82 0.03
CA ILE A 185 0.25 4.86 -1.04
C ILE A 185 1.71 4.41 -0.88
N LEU A 186 1.90 3.16 -0.46
CA LEU A 186 3.20 2.50 -0.35
C LEU A 186 3.46 1.75 -1.65
N ASN A 187 4.65 1.98 -2.23
CA ASN A 187 5.11 1.38 -3.48
C ASN A 187 4.13 1.58 -4.65
N SER A 188 4.64 2.09 -5.77
CA SER A 188 3.85 2.10 -7.00
C SER A 188 4.73 1.70 -8.16
N TYR A 189 4.59 0.43 -8.57
CA TYR A 189 5.21 -0.07 -9.80
C TYR A 189 4.44 0.36 -11.06
N CYS A 190 3.25 0.92 -10.89
CA CYS A 190 2.37 1.43 -11.93
C CYS A 190 1.88 2.84 -11.60
N ASP A 191 1.18 3.46 -12.55
CA ASP A 191 0.60 4.79 -12.35
C ASP A 191 -0.42 4.78 -11.21
N THR A 192 -0.35 5.81 -10.36
CA THR A 192 -1.23 5.98 -9.20
C THR A 192 -2.43 6.89 -9.50
N SER A 193 -2.57 7.36 -10.75
CA SER A 193 -3.67 8.24 -11.15
C SER A 193 -5.04 7.62 -10.87
N LEU A 194 -5.25 6.36 -11.28
CA LEU A 194 -6.49 5.62 -11.01
C LEU A 194 -6.77 5.49 -9.51
N MET A 195 -5.73 5.21 -8.70
CA MET A 195 -5.88 5.14 -7.25
C MET A 195 -6.32 6.48 -6.66
N LYS A 196 -5.75 7.60 -7.13
CA LYS A 196 -6.13 8.92 -6.66
C LYS A 196 -7.58 9.24 -6.99
N THR A 197 -8.06 8.87 -8.18
CA THR A 197 -9.46 9.03 -8.56
C THR A 197 -10.38 8.19 -7.66
N ALA A 198 -10.07 6.90 -7.49
CA ALA A 198 -10.83 6.00 -6.60
C ALA A 198 -10.86 6.50 -5.15
N ILE A 199 -9.73 6.95 -4.59
CA ILE A 199 -9.65 7.53 -3.23
C ILE A 199 -10.54 8.77 -3.13
N THR A 200 -10.44 9.66 -4.12
CA THR A 200 -11.19 10.90 -4.17
C THR A 200 -12.70 10.63 -4.20
N GLU A 201 -13.13 9.63 -4.95
CA GLU A 201 -14.53 9.24 -5.03
C GLU A 201 -15.02 8.52 -3.77
N ALA A 202 -14.24 7.56 -3.25
CA ALA A 202 -14.63 6.72 -2.12
C ALA A 202 -14.65 7.48 -0.79
N VAL A 203 -13.67 8.36 -0.60
CA VAL A 203 -13.37 9.00 0.69
C VAL A 203 -13.60 10.51 0.65
N GLY A 204 -13.32 11.15 -0.48
CA GLY A 204 -13.58 12.57 -0.72
C GLY A 204 -12.33 13.42 -0.94
N ASN A 205 -12.52 14.57 -1.56
CA ASN A 205 -11.47 15.54 -1.92
C ASN A 205 -10.70 16.16 -0.73
N HIS A 206 -11.18 15.96 0.50
CA HIS A 206 -10.58 16.55 1.69
C HIS A 206 -9.41 15.72 2.24
N VAL A 207 -9.23 14.49 1.75
CA VAL A 207 -8.22 13.57 2.23
C VAL A 207 -6.88 13.86 1.58
N GLU A 208 -5.85 13.95 2.42
CA GLU A 208 -4.49 14.15 1.95
C GLU A 208 -3.86 12.80 1.53
N ILE A 209 -3.21 12.76 0.37
CA ILE A 209 -2.63 11.55 -0.21
C ILE A 209 -1.10 11.64 -0.20
N PHE A 210 -0.44 10.68 0.46
CA PHE A 210 1.02 10.58 0.56
C PHE A 210 1.58 9.39 -0.24
N GLY A 211 2.87 9.47 -0.63
CA GLY A 211 3.61 8.36 -1.25
C GLY A 211 3.31 8.08 -2.73
N ALA A 212 2.34 8.79 -3.32
CA ALA A 212 1.83 8.61 -4.68
C ALA A 212 2.65 9.30 -5.79
N THR A 213 3.98 9.29 -5.69
CA THR A 213 4.86 9.90 -6.72
C THR A 213 5.13 8.92 -7.85
N SER A 214 4.99 9.39 -9.09
CA SER A 214 5.33 8.63 -10.31
C SER A 214 6.79 8.16 -10.24
N GLY A 215 6.99 6.84 -10.25
CA GLY A 215 8.31 6.21 -10.15
C GLY A 215 8.62 5.55 -8.81
N GLY A 216 7.71 5.60 -7.83
CA GLY A 216 7.71 4.80 -6.60
C GLY A 216 8.98 4.93 -5.75
N ASP A 217 8.88 5.51 -4.55
CA ASP A 217 9.98 5.39 -3.60
C ASP A 217 9.98 3.99 -2.97
N LEU A 218 10.55 3.02 -3.70
CA LEU A 218 10.70 1.62 -3.26
C LEU A 218 11.48 1.50 -1.95
N THR A 219 12.18 2.55 -1.53
CA THR A 219 12.95 2.58 -0.29
C THR A 219 12.13 3.14 0.88
N TYR A 220 10.92 3.65 0.65
CA TYR A 220 10.09 4.24 1.71
C TYR A 220 9.77 3.25 2.81
N VAL A 221 9.21 2.09 2.45
CA VAL A 221 8.90 1.01 3.41
C VAL A 221 10.16 0.53 4.14
N ALA A 222 11.29 0.39 3.42
CA ALA A 222 12.56 0.00 4.01
C ALA A 222 13.10 1.05 5.02
N ARG A 223 13.00 2.34 4.70
CA ARG A 223 13.39 3.44 5.60
C ARG A 223 12.51 3.49 6.84
N LEU A 224 11.20 3.31 6.69
CA LEU A 224 10.28 3.17 7.81
C LEU A 224 10.71 1.99 8.70
N GLY A 225 10.89 0.80 8.13
CA GLY A 225 11.37 -0.38 8.85
C GLY A 225 12.66 -0.14 9.64
N ALA A 226 13.65 0.52 9.01
CA ALA A 226 14.91 0.85 9.65
C ALA A 226 14.74 1.81 10.84
N ARG A 227 13.91 2.86 10.70
CA ARG A 227 13.61 3.80 11.79
C ARG A 227 12.89 3.12 12.95
N TYR A 228 11.97 2.19 12.68
CA TYR A 228 11.32 1.41 13.73
C TYR A 228 12.29 0.54 14.51
N ALA A 229 13.15 -0.19 13.80
CA ALA A 229 14.15 -1.05 14.40
C ALA A 229 15.09 -0.24 15.31
N LEU A 230 15.50 0.95 14.85
CA LEU A 230 16.30 1.89 15.64
C LEU A 230 15.57 2.31 16.93
N LYS A 231 14.31 2.71 16.84
CA LYS A 231 13.50 3.10 18.00
C LYS A 231 13.30 1.95 18.99
N LYS A 232 13.09 0.73 18.50
CA LYS A 232 12.98 -0.47 19.35
C LYS A 232 14.28 -0.75 20.08
N ARG A 233 15.42 -0.64 19.39
CA ARG A 233 16.75 -0.76 20.01
C ARG A 233 16.94 0.29 21.11
N ASP A 234 16.64 1.56 20.82
CA ASP A 234 16.87 2.65 21.76
C ASP A 234 15.99 2.53 23.01
N ARG A 235 14.73 2.07 22.85
CA ARG A 235 13.87 1.73 23.99
C ARG A 235 14.45 0.60 24.83
N ALA A 236 14.90 -0.49 24.21
CA ALA A 236 15.50 -1.60 24.95
C ALA A 236 16.75 -1.17 25.74
N VAL A 237 17.57 -0.27 25.17
CA VAL A 237 18.73 0.32 25.88
C VAL A 237 18.29 1.16 27.09
N GLN A 238 17.24 1.96 26.94
CA GLN A 238 16.68 2.75 28.05
C GLN A 238 16.11 1.86 29.16
N ASP A 239 15.39 0.79 28.82
CA ASP A 239 14.81 -0.15 29.78
C ASP A 239 15.89 -0.84 30.61
N VAL A 240 16.98 -1.28 29.96
CA VAL A 240 18.15 -1.86 30.66
C VAL A 240 18.80 -0.83 31.59
N LYS A 241 19.00 0.41 31.10
CA LYS A 241 19.58 1.48 31.93
C LYS A 241 18.73 1.75 33.17
N TYR A 242 17.41 1.86 33.01
CA TYR A 242 16.47 2.06 34.10
C TYR A 242 16.51 0.91 35.12
N ALA A 243 16.56 -0.33 34.64
CA ALA A 243 16.65 -1.51 35.51
C ALA A 243 17.96 -1.53 36.33
N CYS A 244 19.09 -1.18 35.72
CA CYS A 244 20.37 -1.07 36.43
C CYS A 244 20.32 0.02 37.50
N GLU A 245 19.82 1.22 37.16
CA GLU A 245 19.68 2.32 38.12
C GLU A 245 18.75 1.97 39.28
N GLN A 246 17.70 1.18 39.02
CA GLN A 246 16.80 0.71 40.07
C GLN A 246 17.49 -0.31 40.98
N ALA A 247 18.24 -1.27 40.43
CA ALA A 247 18.99 -2.25 41.21
C ALA A 247 20.05 -1.60 42.11
N ASP A 248 20.73 -0.55 41.62
CA ASP A 248 21.69 0.21 42.42
C ASP A 248 21.00 0.96 43.58
N ARG A 249 19.83 1.58 43.33
CA ARG A 249 19.01 2.23 44.37
C ARG A 249 18.54 1.24 45.43
N ASP A 250 18.07 0.06 45.01
CA ASP A 250 17.59 -0.98 45.91
C ASP A 250 18.75 -1.49 46.79
N ARG A 251 19.93 -1.70 46.21
CA ARG A 251 21.15 -2.10 46.94
C ARG A 251 21.61 -1.02 47.93
N GLU A 252 21.55 0.26 47.57
CA GLU A 252 21.85 1.35 48.50
C GLU A 252 20.85 1.40 49.67
N ALA A 253 19.56 1.17 49.41
CA ALA A 253 18.53 1.13 50.44
C ALA A 253 18.75 -0.04 51.42
N GLU A 254 19.07 -1.24 50.91
CA GLU A 254 19.45 -2.39 51.72
C GLU A 254 20.66 -2.09 52.62
N LEU A 255 21.72 -1.50 52.05
CA LEU A 255 22.92 -1.12 52.81
C LEU A 255 22.62 -0.09 53.90
N ARG A 256 21.77 0.91 53.63
CA ARG A 256 21.35 1.89 54.64
C ARG A 256 20.56 1.24 55.76
N HIS A 257 19.69 0.28 55.44
CA HIS A 257 18.94 -0.47 56.46
C HIS A 257 19.87 -1.32 57.33
N LEU A 258 20.93 -1.90 56.76
CA LEU A 258 21.94 -2.64 57.53
C LEU A 258 22.78 -1.73 58.44
N ILE A 259 23.04 -0.49 58.03
CA ILE A 259 23.84 0.47 58.81
C ILE A 259 23.01 1.16 59.91
N HIS A 260 21.72 1.42 59.66
CA HIS A 260 20.84 2.17 60.57
C HIS A 260 19.82 1.31 61.33
N GLY A 261 19.71 0.02 61.02
CA GLY A 261 18.93 -0.94 61.78
C GLY A 261 19.61 -1.27 63.10
N GLU A 262 19.19 -0.54 64.13
CA GLU A 262 19.06 -0.92 65.56
C GLU A 262 20.04 -1.99 66.11
N LEU A 263 21.07 -1.49 66.79
CA LEU A 263 21.54 -2.04 68.07
C LEU A 263 20.80 -1.34 69.22
#